data_AF-A0A8B8UDT0-F1
#
_entry.id   AF-A0A8B8UDT0-F1
#
_cell.length_a   1.000
_cell.length_b   1.000
_cell.length_c   1.000
_cell.angle_alpha   90.00
_cell.angle_beta   90.00
_cell.angle_gamma   90.00
#
_symmetry.space_group_name_H-M   'P 1'
#
loop_
_entity.id
_entity.type
_entity.pdbx_description
1 polymer ?
#
loop_
_entity_poly.entity_id
_entity_poly.type
_entity_poly.pdbx_seq_one_letter_code
_entity_poly.pdbx_strand_id
1 'polypeptide(L)'
;MAAPGGARPRPLLLLLLAGLVHGTSSVFVVRDSNGTACVMANFSAAFSTVYDTAGGPKNATFSLPSDAHVLNSSSCGKGGASDSILMIEFGGGHTLTLNFTRNATHYSVQLMSFVYNLSDVQIFPNASSKGTRTVESTPDIVAGMNTRYRCVSSSGVHMGSMTVTLWDATIQAYLSSSGFSKEETRCERDKPSPVTPTAPPAPPRPSVSRYNVTDSNGTCLLATMGLQLNVTYSRKDNTTVTREFNVNPNKTTFSGSCTAQLVTLLLQGEDLALLAFQFGMNASSSQVFLQGIQLNMTLPDARDPTFRAANSSLRALQAAVGNSYKCNAEQRVQVTEAFSLNMFRVWVQAFQVDGDKFGPVEECQLDENSMLIPIAVGGALAGLVLIVLIAYLIGRKRSHAGYQTI
;
A
#
# COMPACT_ATOMS: atom_id res chain seq x y z
N MET A 1 25.22 -12.75 -78.89
CA MET A 1 25.31 -13.51 -77.62
C MET A 1 25.20 -12.51 -76.47
N ALA A 2 24.22 -12.73 -75.60
CA ALA A 2 24.03 -12.18 -74.26
C ALA A 2 24.13 -10.66 -74.04
N ALA A 3 22.98 -10.02 -73.86
CA ALA A 3 22.84 -8.79 -73.09
C ALA A 3 22.69 -9.12 -71.60
N PRO A 4 23.27 -8.30 -70.71
CA PRO A 4 22.59 -7.91 -69.47
C PRO A 4 22.71 -6.39 -69.26
N GLY A 5 21.76 -5.66 -68.70
CA GLY A 5 20.80 -6.00 -67.64
C GLY A 5 21.02 -4.96 -66.54
N GLY A 6 20.14 -3.95 -66.48
CA GLY A 6 20.36 -2.67 -65.80
C GLY A 6 20.60 -2.72 -64.30
N ALA A 7 21.43 -1.77 -63.84
CA ALA A 7 21.77 -1.54 -62.44
C ALA A 7 20.61 -0.89 -61.67
N ARG A 8 20.22 -1.49 -60.54
CA ARG A 8 19.47 -0.85 -59.45
C ARG A 8 20.40 -0.71 -58.24
N PRO A 9 20.47 0.46 -57.57
CA PRO A 9 21.27 0.61 -56.37
C PRO A 9 20.54 0.03 -55.15
N ARG A 10 21.24 -0.81 -54.38
CA ARG A 10 20.82 -1.29 -53.04
C ARG A 10 21.08 -0.18 -52.01
N PRO A 11 20.16 0.13 -51.08
CA PRO A 11 20.45 1.04 -49.99
C PRO A 11 21.26 0.31 -48.91
N LEU A 12 22.39 0.91 -48.50
CA LEU A 12 23.14 0.52 -47.31
C LEU A 12 22.27 0.79 -46.07
N LEU A 13 21.94 -0.27 -45.33
CA LEU A 13 21.35 -0.17 -44.00
C LEU A 13 22.49 0.11 -43.01
N LEU A 14 22.69 1.38 -42.63
CA LEU A 14 23.54 1.73 -41.48
C LEU A 14 22.84 1.29 -40.20
N LEU A 15 23.34 0.22 -39.55
CA LEU A 15 23.02 -0.08 -38.16
C LEU A 15 23.68 0.98 -37.26
N LEU A 16 22.88 1.92 -36.77
CA LEU A 16 23.23 2.73 -35.60
C LEU A 16 23.14 1.84 -34.35
N LEU A 17 24.28 1.33 -33.89
CA LEU A 17 24.45 0.86 -32.53
C LEU A 17 24.34 2.06 -31.58
N ALA A 18 23.12 2.37 -31.14
CA ALA A 18 22.92 3.20 -29.97
C ALA A 18 23.46 2.41 -28.76
N GLY A 19 24.65 2.76 -28.31
CA GLY A 19 25.18 2.30 -27.04
C GLY A 19 24.21 2.69 -25.92
N LEU A 20 23.57 1.69 -25.33
CA LEU A 20 22.96 1.81 -24.01
C LEU A 20 24.08 2.20 -23.04
N VAL A 21 24.15 3.48 -22.69
CA VAL A 21 24.90 3.95 -21.54
C VAL A 21 24.20 3.33 -20.34
N HIS A 22 24.72 2.19 -19.87
CA HIS A 22 24.36 1.63 -18.59
C HIS A 22 24.75 2.68 -17.55
N GLY A 23 23.75 3.33 -16.95
CA GLY A 23 23.97 4.19 -15.80
C GLY A 23 24.72 3.38 -14.74
N THR A 24 25.92 3.82 -14.39
CA THR A 24 26.71 3.22 -13.31
C THR A 24 25.94 3.43 -12.01
N SER A 25 25.38 2.35 -11.49
CA SER A 25 24.79 2.30 -10.16
C SER A 25 25.87 2.63 -9.12
N SER A 26 25.73 3.75 -8.40
CA SER A 26 26.72 4.25 -7.45
C SER A 26 26.70 3.38 -6.18
N VAL A 27 27.78 2.61 -5.96
CA VAL A 27 27.96 1.84 -4.73
C VAL A 27 28.65 2.72 -3.69
N PHE A 28 27.94 3.01 -2.61
CA PHE A 28 28.47 3.70 -1.44
C PHE A 28 29.31 2.75 -0.60
N VAL A 29 30.55 3.11 -0.30
CA VAL A 29 31.48 2.26 0.46
C VAL A 29 32.12 3.05 1.60
N VAL A 30 31.94 2.58 2.83
CA VAL A 30 32.63 3.09 4.03
C VAL A 30 33.81 2.17 4.33
N ARG A 31 34.99 2.75 4.51
CA ARG A 31 36.23 2.02 4.79
C ARG A 31 36.82 2.42 6.13
N ASP A 32 37.48 1.48 6.79
CA ASP A 32 38.29 1.76 7.97
C ASP A 32 39.64 2.41 7.59
N SER A 33 40.44 2.75 8.60
CA SER A 33 41.78 3.31 8.41
C SER A 33 42.74 2.38 7.65
N ASN A 34 42.45 1.07 7.61
CA ASN A 34 43.24 0.07 6.92
C ASN A 34 42.76 -0.16 5.47
N GLY A 35 41.75 0.59 5.02
CA GLY A 35 41.15 0.47 3.69
C GLY A 35 40.15 -0.68 3.55
N THR A 36 39.81 -1.39 4.63
CA THR A 36 38.83 -2.48 4.64
C THR A 36 37.43 -1.91 4.61
N ALA A 37 36.60 -2.37 3.69
CA ALA A 37 35.19 -1.97 3.64
C ALA A 37 34.45 -2.53 4.86
N CYS A 38 33.65 -1.71 5.52
CA CYS A 38 32.83 -2.09 6.66
C CYS A 38 31.34 -1.86 6.42
N VAL A 39 30.99 -0.93 5.53
CA VAL A 39 29.62 -0.76 5.02
C VAL A 39 29.68 -0.62 3.51
N MET A 40 28.82 -1.35 2.81
CA MET A 40 28.58 -1.20 1.39
C MET A 40 27.07 -1.05 1.17
N ALA A 41 26.67 -0.06 0.40
CA ALA A 41 25.27 0.16 0.09
C ALA A 41 25.12 0.59 -1.37
N ASN A 42 24.10 0.05 -2.02
CA ASN A 42 23.73 0.40 -3.37
C ASN A 42 22.21 0.42 -3.43
N PHE A 43 21.60 1.57 -3.64
CA PHE A 43 20.16 1.69 -3.67
C PHE A 43 19.77 2.93 -4.46
N SER A 44 18.54 2.90 -4.98
CA SER A 44 17.87 4.10 -5.48
C SER A 44 16.95 4.65 -4.40
N ALA A 45 16.83 5.97 -4.32
CA ALA A 45 15.93 6.61 -3.36
C ALA A 45 15.16 7.78 -3.98
N ALA A 46 13.94 7.99 -3.48
CA ALA A 46 13.13 9.17 -3.72
C ALA A 46 12.69 9.77 -2.40
N PHE A 47 12.54 11.08 -2.41
CA PHE A 47 12.34 11.94 -1.26
C PHE A 47 11.11 12.78 -1.54
N SER A 48 10.08 12.69 -0.69
CA SER A 48 8.84 13.46 -0.83
C SER A 48 8.47 14.17 0.47
N THR A 49 8.12 15.46 0.40
CA THR A 49 7.70 16.26 1.56
C THR A 49 6.81 17.43 1.18
N VAL A 50 6.17 18.02 2.19
CA VAL A 50 5.42 19.27 2.10
C VAL A 50 6.21 20.35 2.85
N TYR A 51 6.43 21.50 2.21
CA TYR A 51 7.14 22.64 2.78
C TYR A 51 6.33 23.93 2.60
N ASP A 52 6.49 24.86 3.54
CA ASP A 52 5.76 26.13 3.53
C ASP A 52 6.40 27.16 2.60
N THR A 53 5.57 27.88 1.86
CA THR A 53 5.94 29.08 1.09
C THR A 53 5.03 30.25 1.49
N ALA A 54 5.38 31.47 1.09
CA ALA A 54 4.54 32.64 1.34
C ALA A 54 3.12 32.51 0.72
N GLY A 55 2.96 31.64 -0.30
CA GLY A 55 1.67 31.35 -0.95
C GLY A 55 0.93 30.13 -0.38
N GLY A 56 1.42 29.53 0.71
CA GLY A 56 0.89 28.30 1.31
C GLY A 56 1.80 27.09 1.17
N PRO A 57 1.37 25.92 1.67
CA PRO A 57 2.14 24.68 1.62
C PRO A 57 2.29 24.15 0.19
N LYS A 58 3.47 23.63 -0.14
CA LYS A 58 3.82 23.09 -1.46
C LYS A 58 4.53 21.75 -1.33
N ASN A 59 4.31 20.86 -2.29
CA ASN A 59 4.94 19.55 -2.33
C ASN A 59 6.30 19.62 -3.07
N ALA A 60 7.30 18.93 -2.54
CA ALA A 60 8.58 18.67 -3.19
C ALA A 60 8.79 17.16 -3.31
N THR A 61 9.19 16.70 -4.50
CA THR A 61 9.61 15.33 -4.74
C THR A 61 10.89 15.33 -5.57
N PHE A 62 11.91 14.61 -5.14
CA PHE A 62 13.22 14.52 -5.80
C PHE A 62 13.87 13.15 -5.56
N SER A 63 14.83 12.77 -6.39
CA SER A 63 15.51 11.47 -6.32
C SER A 63 16.96 11.62 -5.88
N LEU A 64 17.53 10.56 -5.31
CA LEU A 64 18.96 10.48 -5.03
C LEU A 64 19.73 10.57 -6.36
N PRO A 65 20.54 11.61 -6.58
CA PRO A 65 21.22 11.81 -7.85
C PRO A 65 22.49 10.95 -7.92
N SER A 66 22.99 10.76 -9.15
CA SER A 66 24.17 9.91 -9.41
C SER A 66 25.50 10.49 -8.91
N ASP A 67 25.55 11.77 -8.58
CA ASP A 67 26.70 12.48 -7.99
C ASP A 67 26.72 12.41 -6.45
N ALA A 68 25.77 11.68 -5.85
CA ALA A 68 25.78 11.41 -4.42
C ALA A 68 27.06 10.68 -4.01
N HIS A 69 27.63 11.06 -2.86
CA HIS A 69 28.89 10.51 -2.39
C HIS A 69 28.92 10.34 -0.87
N VAL A 70 29.79 9.43 -0.41
CA VAL A 70 29.96 9.12 1.01
C VAL A 70 30.74 10.23 1.70
N LEU A 71 30.22 10.76 2.81
CA LEU A 71 30.89 11.76 3.63
C LEU A 71 31.93 11.15 4.56
N ASN A 72 32.98 11.93 4.86
CA ASN A 72 34.08 11.56 5.78
C ASN A 72 33.63 11.28 7.22
N SER A 73 32.44 11.73 7.60
CA SER A 73 31.80 11.42 8.88
C SER A 73 31.23 10.00 8.95
N SER A 74 31.16 9.29 7.81
CA SER A 74 30.86 7.86 7.79
C SER A 74 31.96 7.09 8.51
N SER A 75 31.59 6.06 9.27
CA SER A 75 32.51 5.37 10.17
C SER A 75 32.18 3.89 10.29
N CYS A 76 33.22 3.08 10.45
CA CYS A 76 33.08 1.64 10.75
C CYS A 76 32.81 1.33 12.22
N GLY A 77 32.75 2.36 13.08
CA GLY A 77 32.74 2.18 14.52
C GLY A 77 34.10 1.74 15.09
N LYS A 78 34.21 1.67 16.42
CA LYS A 78 35.33 1.10 17.17
C LYS A 78 35.06 -0.36 17.56
N GLY A 79 35.85 -1.33 17.10
CA GLY A 79 35.56 -2.76 17.25
C GLY A 79 35.04 -3.19 18.63
N GLY A 80 33.96 -3.99 18.66
CA GLY A 80 33.44 -4.63 19.88
C GLY A 80 31.92 -4.59 20.06
N ALA A 81 31.23 -3.51 19.65
CA ALA A 81 29.76 -3.38 19.64
C ALA A 81 29.29 -2.02 19.06
N SER A 82 30.19 -1.26 18.45
CA SER A 82 29.88 0.12 18.05
C SER A 82 29.10 0.17 16.75
N ASP A 83 28.23 1.18 16.69
CA ASP A 83 27.37 1.42 15.55
C ASP A 83 28.19 1.95 14.37
N SER A 84 28.01 1.34 13.19
CA SER A 84 28.61 1.83 11.94
C SER A 84 27.70 2.89 11.33
N ILE A 85 28.26 3.89 10.69
CA ILE A 85 27.50 5.02 10.14
C ILE A 85 27.83 5.13 8.65
N LEU A 86 26.80 5.11 7.81
CA LEU A 86 26.88 5.54 6.42
C LEU A 86 26.18 6.88 6.29
N MET A 87 26.90 7.89 5.82
CA MET A 87 26.38 9.24 5.59
C MET A 87 26.66 9.63 4.14
N ILE A 88 25.61 9.93 3.38
CA ILE A 88 25.67 10.24 1.95
C ILE A 88 25.22 11.69 1.76
N GLU A 89 26.04 12.50 1.10
CA GLU A 89 25.71 13.87 0.71
C GLU A 89 25.38 13.96 -0.77
N PHE A 90 24.41 14.81 -1.10
CA PHE A 90 24.04 15.12 -2.47
C PHE A 90 23.31 16.47 -2.58
N GLY A 91 23.31 17.03 -3.80
CA GLY A 91 22.59 18.27 -4.12
C GLY A 91 23.06 19.47 -3.30
N GLY A 92 22.14 20.39 -2.97
CA GLY A 92 22.42 21.62 -2.22
C GLY A 92 22.67 21.45 -0.72
N GLY A 93 23.30 20.35 -0.28
CA GLY A 93 23.57 20.05 1.13
C GLY A 93 22.50 19.18 1.81
N HIS A 94 21.96 18.20 1.06
CA HIS A 94 21.10 17.17 1.64
C HIS A 94 21.94 15.97 2.06
N THR A 95 21.62 15.38 3.20
CA THR A 95 22.38 14.27 3.78
C THR A 95 21.45 13.16 4.21
N LEU A 96 21.69 11.95 3.71
CA LEU A 96 21.04 10.72 4.17
C LEU A 96 22.01 9.92 5.04
N THR A 97 21.60 9.63 6.28
CA THR A 97 22.39 8.89 7.26
C THR A 97 21.69 7.59 7.65
N LEU A 98 22.42 6.48 7.58
CA LEU A 98 22.03 5.17 8.11
C LEU A 98 22.96 4.82 9.27
N ASN A 99 22.39 4.69 10.47
CA ASN A 99 23.09 4.21 11.64
C ASN A 99 22.81 2.72 11.82
N PHE A 100 23.86 1.91 11.78
CA PHE A 100 23.78 0.45 11.86
C PHE A 100 24.12 -0.01 13.25
N THR A 101 23.32 -0.94 13.76
CA THR A 101 23.65 -1.68 14.99
C THR A 101 23.69 -3.17 14.69
N ARG A 102 24.30 -3.95 15.58
CA ARG A 102 24.35 -5.41 15.46
C ARG A 102 24.28 -6.12 16.81
N ASN A 103 23.83 -7.36 16.76
CA ASN A 103 23.99 -8.33 17.83
C ASN A 103 24.77 -9.55 17.32
N ALA A 104 24.73 -10.66 18.05
CA ALA A 104 25.44 -11.88 17.67
C ALA A 104 24.94 -12.52 16.35
N THR A 105 23.69 -12.26 15.95
CA THR A 105 23.02 -12.97 14.86
C THR A 105 22.61 -12.09 13.69
N HIS A 106 22.36 -10.79 13.92
CA HIS A 106 21.83 -9.85 12.92
C HIS A 106 22.49 -8.48 13.03
N TYR A 107 22.44 -7.72 11.94
CA TYR A 107 22.59 -6.28 11.93
C TYR A 107 21.31 -5.62 11.41
N SER A 108 21.08 -4.37 11.82
CA SER A 108 19.96 -3.57 11.36
C SER A 108 20.32 -2.11 11.23
N VAL A 109 19.53 -1.36 10.46
CA VAL A 109 19.56 0.10 10.52
C VAL A 109 18.72 0.53 11.72
N GLN A 110 19.38 0.92 12.81
CA GLN A 110 18.73 1.37 14.04
C GLN A 110 18.03 2.71 13.84
N LEU A 111 18.66 3.62 13.09
CA LEU A 111 18.16 4.97 12.85
C LEU A 111 18.51 5.40 11.44
N MET A 112 17.51 5.88 10.70
CA MET A 112 17.68 6.56 9.43
C MET A 112 17.35 8.03 9.66
N SER A 113 18.30 8.91 9.36
CA SER A 113 18.17 10.36 9.51
C SER A 113 18.35 11.02 8.15
N PHE A 114 17.46 11.96 7.81
CA PHE A 114 17.54 12.74 6.60
C PHE A 114 17.61 14.22 6.94
N VAL A 115 18.68 14.88 6.50
CA VAL A 115 18.86 16.32 6.60
C VAL A 115 18.60 16.92 5.23
N TYR A 116 17.61 17.79 5.10
CA TYR A 116 17.34 18.51 3.86
C TYR A 116 17.50 20.02 4.02
N ASN A 117 18.13 20.65 3.04
CA ASN A 117 18.39 22.08 3.03
C ASN A 117 17.26 22.84 2.30
N LEU A 118 16.41 23.54 3.05
CA LEU A 118 15.36 24.41 2.51
C LEU A 118 15.90 25.65 1.76
N SER A 119 17.22 25.88 1.84
CA SER A 119 17.90 26.91 1.06
C SER A 119 18.21 26.45 -0.38
N ASP A 120 18.10 25.16 -0.68
CA ASP A 120 18.24 24.63 -2.02
C ASP A 120 17.06 25.11 -2.89
N VAL A 121 17.28 26.17 -3.66
CA VAL A 121 16.24 26.78 -4.51
C VAL A 121 15.81 25.90 -5.68
N GLN A 122 16.59 24.86 -6.03
CA GLN A 122 16.23 23.92 -7.09
C GLN A 122 15.12 22.98 -6.61
N ILE A 123 15.21 22.51 -5.35
CA ILE A 123 14.23 21.60 -4.76
C ILE A 123 13.12 22.35 -3.99
N PHE A 124 13.47 23.43 -3.29
CA PHE A 124 12.59 24.20 -2.41
C PHE A 124 12.48 25.69 -2.82
N PRO A 125 11.96 25.99 -4.02
CA PRO A 125 11.77 27.38 -4.46
C PRO A 125 10.77 28.12 -3.55
N ASN A 126 11.12 29.35 -3.17
CA ASN A 126 10.30 30.23 -2.32
C ASN A 126 9.94 29.66 -0.94
N ALA A 127 10.75 28.74 -0.40
CA ALA A 127 10.57 28.26 0.97
C ALA A 127 10.55 29.42 1.99
N SER A 128 9.54 29.43 2.86
CA SER A 128 9.31 30.45 3.90
C SER A 128 10.40 30.45 4.98
N SER A 129 11.05 29.30 5.19
CA SER A 129 12.20 29.18 6.08
C SER A 129 13.43 28.72 5.31
N LYS A 130 14.60 29.15 5.79
CA LYS A 130 15.92 28.77 5.26
C LYS A 130 16.67 27.92 6.27
N GLY A 131 17.70 27.22 5.80
CA GLY A 131 18.50 26.31 6.60
C GLY A 131 18.09 24.84 6.46
N THR A 132 18.70 24.01 7.29
CA THR A 132 18.53 22.55 7.27
C THR A 132 17.44 22.09 8.22
N ARG A 133 16.72 21.04 7.83
CA ARG A 133 15.77 20.32 8.67
C ARG A 133 16.21 18.88 8.78
N THR A 134 16.15 18.33 9.99
CA THR A 134 16.49 16.93 10.26
C THR A 134 15.21 16.17 10.60
N VAL A 135 15.02 15.02 9.98
CA VAL A 135 13.93 14.09 10.25
C VAL A 135 14.50 12.70 10.44
N GLU A 136 13.91 11.92 11.34
CA GLU A 136 14.46 10.63 11.75
C GLU A 136 13.37 9.57 11.85
N SER A 137 13.72 8.31 11.57
CA SER A 137 12.82 7.16 11.71
C SER A 137 13.62 5.88 11.81
N THR A 138 12.97 4.80 12.28
CA THR A 138 13.56 3.47 12.41
C THR A 138 13.06 2.58 11.26
N PRO A 139 13.84 2.35 10.20
CA PRO A 139 13.39 1.59 9.05
C PRO A 139 13.41 0.07 9.31
N ASP A 140 12.57 -0.68 8.62
CA ASP A 140 12.56 -2.14 8.64
C ASP A 140 13.64 -2.72 7.70
N ILE A 141 14.91 -2.44 8.04
CA ILE A 141 16.09 -2.95 7.34
C ILE A 141 16.89 -3.78 8.32
N VAL A 142 16.71 -5.10 8.25
CA VAL A 142 17.37 -6.10 9.11
C VAL A 142 17.94 -7.21 8.24
N ALA A 143 19.15 -7.65 8.53
CA ALA A 143 19.80 -8.76 7.85
C ALA A 143 20.64 -9.61 8.80
N GLY A 144 20.82 -10.89 8.44
CA GLY A 144 21.69 -11.79 9.19
C GLY A 144 23.15 -11.32 9.16
N MET A 145 23.91 -11.63 10.20
CA MET A 145 25.35 -11.39 10.17
C MET A 145 25.98 -12.16 8.98
N ASN A 146 26.92 -11.50 8.29
CA ASN A 146 27.60 -12.02 7.09
C ASN A 146 26.72 -12.21 5.83
N THR A 147 25.51 -11.64 5.78
CA THR A 147 24.69 -11.61 4.56
C THR A 147 24.52 -10.18 4.03
N ARG A 148 24.25 -10.03 2.73
CA ARG A 148 23.77 -8.74 2.18
C ARG A 148 22.25 -8.64 2.31
N TYR A 149 21.75 -7.53 2.83
CA TYR A 149 20.34 -7.18 2.69
C TYR A 149 20.03 -6.87 1.22
N ARG A 150 18.95 -7.43 0.66
CA ARG A 150 18.50 -7.15 -0.71
C ARG A 150 17.00 -6.88 -0.77
N CYS A 151 16.60 -5.76 -1.38
CA CYS A 151 15.22 -5.34 -1.56
C CYS A 151 15.03 -4.57 -2.88
N VAL A 152 14.55 -5.25 -3.92
CA VAL A 152 14.18 -4.75 -5.25
C VAL A 152 12.90 -3.92 -5.17
N SER A 153 11.91 -4.42 -4.43
CA SER A 153 10.60 -3.79 -4.25
C SER A 153 10.73 -2.45 -3.52
N SER A 154 9.89 -1.49 -3.93
CA SER A 154 9.85 -0.18 -3.27
C SER A 154 9.40 -0.29 -1.82
N SER A 155 10.16 0.33 -0.92
CA SER A 155 9.91 0.40 0.52
C SER A 155 9.90 1.85 0.99
N GLY A 156 8.77 2.29 1.56
CA GLY A 156 8.61 3.64 2.10
C GLY A 156 8.93 3.72 3.59
N VAL A 157 9.73 4.71 3.98
CA VAL A 157 10.05 5.07 5.36
C VAL A 157 9.45 6.43 5.66
N HIS A 158 8.50 6.49 6.59
CA HIS A 158 7.82 7.72 6.97
C HIS A 158 8.57 8.39 8.15
N MET A 159 8.88 9.68 7.99
CA MET A 159 9.74 10.48 8.87
C MET A 159 9.08 11.84 9.18
N GLY A 160 7.92 11.81 9.83
CA GLY A 160 7.13 13.02 10.12
C GLY A 160 6.60 13.68 8.83
N SER A 161 7.13 14.84 8.44
CA SER A 161 6.71 15.55 7.22
C SER A 161 7.37 15.04 5.93
N MET A 162 8.30 14.08 6.03
CA MET A 162 9.09 13.55 4.93
C MET A 162 8.82 12.05 4.75
N THR A 163 8.76 11.60 3.51
CA THR A 163 8.75 10.18 3.16
C THR A 163 9.95 9.88 2.26
N VAL A 164 10.74 8.87 2.65
CA VAL A 164 11.85 8.36 1.84
C VAL A 164 11.44 7.01 1.26
N THR A 165 11.48 6.86 -0.05
CA THR A 165 11.19 5.60 -0.74
C THR A 165 12.48 5.02 -1.29
N LEU A 166 12.85 3.82 -0.83
CA LEU A 166 14.02 3.07 -1.29
C LEU A 166 13.56 1.96 -2.26
N TRP A 167 14.31 1.71 -3.34
CA TRP A 167 14.13 0.54 -4.20
C TRP A 167 15.47 0.08 -4.77
N ASP A 168 15.53 -1.14 -5.29
CA ASP A 168 16.77 -1.79 -5.75
C ASP A 168 17.91 -1.69 -4.72
N ALA A 169 17.57 -1.84 -3.44
CA ALA A 169 18.48 -1.69 -2.33
C ALA A 169 19.28 -2.97 -2.06
N THR A 170 20.60 -2.84 -2.03
CA THR A 170 21.56 -3.86 -1.59
C THR A 170 22.46 -3.23 -0.54
N ILE A 171 22.35 -3.66 0.71
CA ILE A 171 23.05 -3.05 1.85
C ILE A 171 23.76 -4.15 2.62
N GLN A 172 24.99 -3.90 3.05
CA GLN A 172 25.69 -4.77 3.98
C GLN A 172 26.53 -3.93 4.94
N ALA A 173 26.42 -4.23 6.23
CA ALA A 173 27.25 -3.68 7.27
C ALA A 173 28.13 -4.77 7.88
N TYR A 174 29.21 -4.36 8.55
CA TYR A 174 30.17 -5.23 9.23
C TYR A 174 30.79 -6.29 8.30
N LEU A 175 31.23 -5.86 7.11
CA LEU A 175 31.85 -6.75 6.14
C LEU A 175 33.15 -7.36 6.68
N SER A 176 33.37 -8.64 6.35
CA SER A 176 34.62 -9.37 6.59
C SER A 176 35.48 -9.48 5.33
N SER A 177 34.98 -9.02 4.17
CA SER A 177 35.65 -9.08 2.87
C SER A 177 35.41 -7.79 2.06
N SER A 178 36.14 -7.61 0.97
CA SER A 178 36.13 -6.38 0.16
C SER A 178 34.90 -6.20 -0.74
N GLY A 179 33.94 -7.13 -0.74
CA GLY A 179 32.74 -7.07 -1.56
C GLY A 179 31.50 -7.57 -0.82
N PHE A 180 30.34 -7.39 -1.46
CA PHE A 180 29.09 -7.93 -0.93
C PHE A 180 29.17 -9.46 -0.74
N SER A 181 28.59 -9.93 0.36
CA SER A 181 28.45 -11.35 0.65
C SER A 181 27.72 -12.06 -0.48
N LYS A 182 28.09 -13.31 -0.73
CA LYS A 182 27.36 -14.16 -1.68
C LYS A 182 25.97 -14.50 -1.15
N GLU A 183 25.88 -14.71 0.16
CA GLU A 183 24.63 -14.97 0.89
C GLU A 183 23.80 -13.69 1.03
N GLU A 184 22.49 -13.80 0.90
CA GLU A 184 21.56 -12.67 0.95
C GLU A 184 20.44 -12.87 1.97
N THR A 185 20.06 -11.79 2.65
CA THR A 185 18.81 -11.68 3.39
C THR A 185 17.87 -10.79 2.58
N ARG A 186 16.78 -11.36 2.07
CA ARG A 186 15.78 -10.60 1.31
C ARG A 186 14.79 -9.90 2.23
N CYS A 187 14.40 -8.68 1.87
CA CYS A 187 13.29 -7.99 2.54
C CYS A 187 11.99 -8.77 2.36
N GLU A 188 11.04 -8.60 3.29
CA GLU A 188 9.76 -9.30 3.26
C GLU A 188 8.96 -9.02 1.96
N ARG A 189 9.11 -7.84 1.36
CA ARG A 189 8.43 -7.47 0.10
C ARG A 189 8.98 -8.20 -1.13
N ASP A 190 10.24 -8.60 -1.09
CA ASP A 190 10.96 -9.28 -2.18
C ASP A 190 10.94 -10.79 -2.09
N LYS A 191 10.56 -11.31 -0.92
CA LYS A 191 10.29 -12.73 -0.80
C LYS A 191 9.19 -13.01 -1.84
N PRO A 192 9.43 -13.96 -2.75
CA PRO A 192 8.34 -14.50 -3.54
C PRO A 192 7.22 -14.78 -2.54
N SER A 193 6.02 -14.21 -2.76
CA SER A 193 4.86 -14.73 -2.06
C SER A 193 4.97 -16.24 -2.16
N PRO A 194 4.94 -16.96 -1.02
CA PRO A 194 5.34 -18.35 -0.98
C PRO A 194 4.69 -19.04 -2.17
N VAL A 195 5.52 -19.60 -3.08
CA VAL A 195 5.02 -20.62 -4.00
C VAL A 195 4.36 -21.59 -3.04
N THR A 196 3.05 -21.68 -3.12
CA THR A 196 2.28 -22.56 -2.29
C THR A 196 2.98 -23.93 -2.38
N PRO A 197 3.63 -24.47 -1.32
CA PRO A 197 3.35 -25.88 -1.07
C PRO A 197 1.84 -25.90 -1.05
N THR A 198 1.16 -26.73 -1.86
CA THR A 198 -0.31 -26.88 -1.82
C THR A 198 -0.78 -26.49 -0.44
N ALA A 199 -1.30 -25.26 -0.33
CA ALA A 199 -1.57 -24.74 0.99
C ALA A 199 -2.52 -25.79 1.58
N PRO A 200 -2.36 -26.19 2.86
CA PRO A 200 -3.58 -26.58 3.54
C PRO A 200 -4.58 -25.47 3.20
N PRO A 201 -5.68 -25.80 2.50
CA PRO A 201 -6.48 -24.84 1.75
C PRO A 201 -6.64 -23.60 2.60
N ALA A 202 -6.26 -22.43 2.06
CA ALA A 202 -6.48 -21.16 2.74
C ALA A 202 -7.87 -21.25 3.39
N PRO A 203 -8.02 -20.99 4.70
CA PRO A 203 -9.25 -21.26 5.41
C PRO A 203 -10.39 -20.75 4.54
N PRO A 204 -11.35 -21.62 4.19
CA PRO A 204 -12.19 -21.41 3.03
C PRO A 204 -12.82 -20.02 3.15
N ARG A 205 -12.59 -19.13 2.18
CA ARG A 205 -13.30 -17.84 2.21
C ARG A 205 -14.80 -18.15 2.19
N PRO A 206 -15.62 -17.41 2.94
CA PRO A 206 -17.04 -17.71 2.97
C PRO A 206 -17.63 -17.53 1.57
N SER A 207 -18.48 -18.47 1.17
CA SER A 207 -19.20 -18.40 -0.10
C SER A 207 -20.08 -17.15 -0.09
N VAL A 208 -20.01 -16.37 -1.17
CA VAL A 208 -20.86 -15.20 -1.34
C VAL A 208 -22.26 -15.67 -1.75
N SER A 209 -23.29 -15.18 -1.06
CA SER A 209 -24.68 -15.47 -1.38
C SER A 209 -25.49 -14.19 -1.56
N ARG A 210 -26.58 -14.31 -2.30
CA ARG A 210 -27.56 -13.25 -2.50
C ARG A 210 -28.78 -13.49 -1.62
N TYR A 211 -29.18 -12.47 -0.90
CA TYR A 211 -30.33 -12.43 -0.01
C TYR A 211 -31.31 -11.39 -0.52
N ASN A 212 -32.59 -11.76 -0.59
CA ASN A 212 -33.68 -10.87 -1.00
C ASN A 212 -34.81 -10.98 0.03
N VAL A 213 -35.10 -9.87 0.72
CA VAL A 213 -36.26 -9.78 1.60
C VAL A 213 -37.33 -8.95 0.91
N THR A 214 -38.47 -9.57 0.69
CA THR A 214 -39.64 -8.99 0.04
C THR A 214 -40.84 -9.10 0.98
N ASP A 215 -41.59 -8.01 1.09
CA ASP A 215 -42.84 -7.93 1.83
C ASP A 215 -43.98 -7.52 0.87
N SER A 216 -45.18 -7.34 1.39
CA SER A 216 -46.38 -6.89 0.68
C SER A 216 -46.18 -5.60 -0.14
N ASN A 217 -45.27 -4.73 0.29
CA ASN A 217 -44.94 -3.47 -0.38
C ASN A 217 -43.79 -3.59 -1.40
N GLY A 218 -43.31 -4.81 -1.68
CA GLY A 218 -42.19 -5.09 -2.59
C GLY A 218 -40.90 -5.46 -1.87
N THR A 219 -39.80 -5.56 -2.62
CA THR A 219 -38.47 -5.82 -2.04
C THR A 219 -38.02 -4.65 -1.20
N CYS A 220 -37.54 -4.92 0.02
CA CYS A 220 -37.02 -3.90 0.92
C CYS A 220 -35.55 -4.13 1.28
N LEU A 221 -35.00 -5.31 0.97
CA LEU A 221 -33.59 -5.61 1.17
C LEU A 221 -33.06 -6.44 0.01
N LEU A 222 -31.97 -5.97 -0.57
CA LEU A 222 -31.08 -6.79 -1.37
C LEU A 222 -29.71 -6.78 -0.72
N ALA A 223 -29.13 -7.96 -0.52
CA ALA A 223 -27.77 -8.09 -0.03
C ALA A 223 -27.04 -9.18 -0.80
N THR A 224 -25.79 -8.93 -1.16
CA THR A 224 -24.86 -9.93 -1.68
C THR A 224 -23.59 -9.84 -0.86
N MET A 225 -23.26 -10.90 -0.12
CA MET A 225 -22.12 -10.90 0.79
C MET A 225 -21.71 -12.32 1.17
N GLY A 226 -20.42 -12.51 1.44
CA GLY A 226 -19.89 -13.68 2.16
C GLY A 226 -19.70 -13.33 3.63
N LEU A 227 -20.07 -14.23 4.54
CA LEU A 227 -20.06 -13.97 5.98
C LEU A 227 -19.18 -14.99 6.72
N GLN A 228 -18.33 -14.48 7.60
CA GLN A 228 -17.50 -15.29 8.49
C GLN A 228 -17.61 -14.74 9.92
N LEU A 229 -17.96 -15.62 10.84
CA LEU A 229 -18.09 -15.32 12.27
C LEU A 229 -16.73 -15.56 12.92
N ASN A 230 -16.13 -14.55 13.55
CA ASN A 230 -14.92 -14.72 14.34
C ASN A 230 -15.30 -14.61 15.82
N VAL A 231 -15.29 -15.76 16.51
CA VAL A 231 -15.82 -15.95 17.86
C VAL A 231 -14.72 -16.40 18.80
N THR A 232 -14.62 -15.74 19.94
CA THR A 232 -13.70 -16.09 21.03
C THR A 232 -14.48 -16.66 22.20
N TYR A 233 -14.14 -17.88 22.64
CA TYR A 233 -14.86 -18.59 23.70
C TYR A 233 -13.94 -19.51 24.50
N SER A 234 -14.38 -19.88 25.71
CA SER A 234 -13.67 -20.83 26.57
C SER A 234 -14.14 -22.27 26.30
N ARG A 235 -13.19 -23.17 26.02
CA ARG A 235 -13.42 -24.60 25.85
C ARG A 235 -13.64 -25.32 27.19
N LYS A 236 -14.09 -26.57 27.13
CA LYS A 236 -14.29 -27.44 28.32
C LYS A 236 -13.02 -27.65 29.16
N ASP A 237 -11.84 -27.50 28.57
CA ASP A 237 -10.53 -27.57 29.24
C ASP A 237 -10.10 -26.23 29.89
N ASN A 238 -11.00 -25.24 29.97
CA ASN A 238 -10.76 -23.87 30.44
C ASN A 238 -9.74 -23.06 29.62
N THR A 239 -9.40 -23.49 28.40
CA THR A 239 -8.60 -22.66 27.48
C THR A 239 -9.49 -21.75 26.64
N THR A 240 -9.09 -20.49 26.48
CA THR A 240 -9.76 -19.56 25.55
C THR A 240 -9.21 -19.77 24.15
N VAL A 241 -10.12 -19.87 23.17
CA VAL A 241 -9.78 -20.03 21.76
C VAL A 241 -10.60 -19.05 20.92
N THR A 242 -9.98 -18.55 19.86
CA THR A 242 -10.67 -17.81 18.81
C THR A 242 -10.83 -18.70 17.59
N ARG A 243 -12.05 -18.80 17.06
CA ARG A 243 -12.35 -19.60 15.87
C ARG A 243 -13.17 -18.82 14.86
N GLU A 244 -12.92 -19.12 13.61
CA GLU A 244 -13.65 -18.58 12.47
C GLU A 244 -14.63 -19.62 11.93
N PHE A 245 -15.90 -19.22 11.78
CA PHE A 245 -16.97 -20.04 11.24
C PHE A 245 -17.53 -19.37 10.00
N ASN A 246 -17.35 -19.98 8.84
CA ASN A 246 -17.93 -19.48 7.60
C ASN A 246 -19.41 -19.85 7.53
N VAL A 247 -20.25 -18.86 7.21
CA VAL A 247 -21.66 -19.10 6.94
C VAL A 247 -21.77 -19.78 5.58
N ASN A 248 -22.35 -20.99 5.56
CA ASN A 248 -22.57 -21.74 4.34
C ASN A 248 -24.00 -21.52 3.83
N PRO A 249 -24.21 -20.84 2.70
CA PRO A 249 -25.55 -20.52 2.21
C PRO A 249 -26.38 -21.75 1.84
N ASN A 250 -25.75 -22.90 1.55
CA ASN A 250 -26.47 -24.14 1.25
C ASN A 250 -27.01 -24.84 2.51
N LYS A 251 -26.50 -24.45 3.70
CA LYS A 251 -26.91 -25.01 5.00
C LYS A 251 -27.65 -24.00 5.87
N THR A 252 -27.91 -22.81 5.36
CA THR A 252 -28.65 -21.77 6.07
C THR A 252 -29.86 -21.33 5.26
N THR A 253 -30.98 -21.19 5.94
CA THR A 253 -32.14 -20.48 5.41
C THR A 253 -32.04 -19.01 5.80
N PHE A 254 -32.63 -18.14 4.99
CA PHE A 254 -32.76 -16.74 5.34
C PHE A 254 -34.23 -16.33 5.34
N SER A 255 -34.56 -15.37 6.19
CA SER A 255 -35.84 -14.70 6.26
C SER A 255 -35.61 -13.24 6.64
N GLY A 256 -36.68 -12.45 6.75
CA GLY A 256 -36.55 -11.06 7.12
C GLY A 256 -37.90 -10.39 7.22
N SER A 257 -37.88 -9.15 7.67
CA SER A 257 -39.06 -8.30 7.75
C SER A 257 -38.73 -6.87 7.35
N CYS A 258 -39.72 -6.21 6.78
CA CYS A 258 -39.63 -4.85 6.29
C CYS A 258 -40.58 -3.99 7.11
N THR A 259 -40.05 -3.00 7.83
CA THR A 259 -40.88 -1.97 8.46
C THR A 259 -40.35 -0.60 8.08
N ALA A 260 -41.14 0.44 8.31
CA ALA A 260 -40.75 1.82 7.96
C ALA A 260 -39.46 2.29 8.67
N GLN A 261 -39.10 1.69 9.80
CA GLN A 261 -37.95 2.11 10.62
C GLN A 261 -36.85 1.06 10.73
N LEU A 262 -37.16 -0.20 10.42
CA LEU A 262 -36.27 -1.32 10.61
C LEU A 262 -36.46 -2.36 9.51
N VAL A 263 -35.37 -2.71 8.84
CA VAL A 263 -35.29 -3.83 7.92
C VAL A 263 -34.41 -4.90 8.52
N THR A 264 -34.87 -6.15 8.52
CA THR A 264 -34.13 -7.27 9.11
C THR A 264 -33.80 -8.34 8.08
N LEU A 265 -32.61 -8.92 8.23
CA LEU A 265 -32.20 -10.15 7.57
C LEU A 265 -31.79 -11.15 8.63
N LEU A 266 -32.48 -12.27 8.69
CA LEU A 266 -32.27 -13.35 9.64
C LEU A 266 -31.71 -14.55 8.88
N LEU A 267 -30.60 -15.10 9.36
CA LEU A 267 -30.05 -16.37 8.87
C LEU A 267 -30.15 -17.41 9.98
N GLN A 268 -30.58 -18.61 9.61
CA GLN A 268 -30.72 -19.74 10.53
C GLN A 268 -30.16 -21.00 9.87
N GLY A 269 -29.53 -21.86 10.66
CA GLY A 269 -29.01 -23.14 10.25
C GLY A 269 -28.94 -24.09 11.44
N GLU A 270 -28.33 -25.25 11.25
CA GLU A 270 -28.24 -26.30 12.28
C GLU A 270 -27.48 -25.83 13.53
N ASP A 271 -26.24 -25.39 13.37
CA ASP A 271 -25.41 -24.85 14.47
C ASP A 271 -25.59 -23.34 14.69
N LEU A 272 -26.27 -22.67 13.74
CA LEU A 272 -26.50 -21.22 13.74
C LEU A 272 -27.98 -20.93 14.03
N ALA A 273 -28.35 -20.89 15.31
CA ALA A 273 -29.74 -20.67 15.72
C ALA A 273 -30.30 -19.31 15.24
N LEU A 274 -29.46 -18.26 15.24
CA LEU A 274 -29.82 -16.94 14.73
C LEU A 274 -28.58 -16.12 14.38
N LEU A 275 -28.53 -15.57 13.17
CA LEU A 275 -27.70 -14.41 12.83
C LEU A 275 -28.62 -13.34 12.22
N ALA A 276 -28.88 -12.28 12.98
CA ALA A 276 -29.76 -11.19 12.58
C ALA A 276 -28.95 -9.95 12.24
N PHE A 277 -29.20 -9.38 11.07
CA PHE A 277 -28.77 -8.06 10.66
C PHE A 277 -29.96 -7.11 10.76
N GLN A 278 -29.73 -5.94 11.36
CA GLN A 278 -30.73 -4.92 11.57
C GLN A 278 -30.27 -3.65 10.88
N PHE A 279 -30.96 -3.25 9.82
CA PHE A 279 -30.73 -2.01 9.11
C PHE A 279 -31.70 -0.96 9.61
N GLY A 280 -31.15 0.15 10.09
CA GLY A 280 -31.91 1.32 10.49
C GLY A 280 -31.76 2.43 9.45
N MET A 281 -32.64 3.41 9.53
CA MET A 281 -32.49 4.65 8.78
C MET A 281 -32.62 5.85 9.71
N ASN A 282 -31.85 6.89 9.45
CA ASN A 282 -32.08 8.21 10.03
C ASN A 282 -32.91 9.03 9.05
N ALA A 283 -34.19 9.25 9.38
CA ALA A 283 -35.11 9.99 8.53
C ALA A 283 -34.64 11.42 8.25
N SER A 284 -33.97 12.07 9.22
CA SER A 284 -33.51 13.46 9.09
C SER A 284 -32.35 13.61 8.12
N SER A 285 -31.46 12.63 8.03
CA SER A 285 -30.30 12.64 7.11
C SER A 285 -30.50 11.78 5.87
N SER A 286 -31.65 11.10 5.74
CA SER A 286 -31.93 10.12 4.69
C SER A 286 -30.80 9.11 4.49
N GLN A 287 -30.21 8.65 5.59
CA GLN A 287 -29.12 7.66 5.58
C GLN A 287 -29.58 6.34 6.16
N VAL A 288 -29.23 5.26 5.47
CA VAL A 288 -29.41 3.87 5.87
C VAL A 288 -28.08 3.33 6.39
N PHE A 289 -28.13 2.52 7.44
CA PHE A 289 -26.93 1.89 8.00
C PHE A 289 -27.27 0.59 8.72
N LEU A 290 -26.29 -0.31 8.80
CA LEU A 290 -26.35 -1.46 9.69
C LEU A 290 -26.27 -0.96 11.14
N GLN A 291 -27.39 -1.02 11.84
CA GLN A 291 -27.52 -0.55 13.21
C GLN A 291 -27.29 -1.65 14.24
N GLY A 292 -27.55 -2.90 13.87
CA GLY A 292 -27.38 -3.99 14.82
C GLY A 292 -27.09 -5.34 14.22
N ILE A 293 -26.36 -6.14 14.98
CA ILE A 293 -26.11 -7.55 14.73
C ILE A 293 -26.46 -8.32 16.00
N GLN A 294 -27.16 -9.43 15.85
CA GLN A 294 -27.40 -10.40 16.92
C GLN A 294 -27.02 -11.79 16.45
N LEU A 295 -26.19 -12.47 17.24
CA LEU A 295 -25.74 -13.83 17.02
C LEU A 295 -26.22 -14.72 18.17
N ASN A 296 -26.77 -15.88 17.83
CA ASN A 296 -27.02 -17.01 18.70
C ASN A 296 -26.56 -18.27 17.95
N MET A 297 -25.56 -18.97 18.47
CA MET A 297 -25.05 -20.20 17.87
C MET A 297 -24.69 -21.23 18.93
N THR A 298 -24.62 -22.49 18.52
CA THR A 298 -24.19 -23.59 19.39
C THR A 298 -22.73 -23.95 19.10
N LEU A 299 -21.92 -24.05 20.15
CA LEU A 299 -20.50 -24.43 20.12
C LEU A 299 -20.29 -25.72 20.92
N PRO A 300 -20.25 -26.91 20.29
CA PRO A 300 -20.25 -28.20 21.00
C PRO A 300 -19.06 -28.42 21.96
N ASP A 301 -17.91 -27.81 21.67
CA ASP A 301 -16.68 -27.92 22.46
C ASP A 301 -16.47 -26.76 23.44
N ALA A 302 -17.38 -25.79 23.45
CA ALA A 302 -17.40 -24.72 24.44
C ALA A 302 -17.81 -25.26 25.82
N ARG A 303 -17.36 -24.55 26.87
CA ARG A 303 -17.76 -24.80 28.25
C ARG A 303 -19.26 -24.54 28.45
N ASP A 304 -19.76 -23.43 27.90
CA ASP A 304 -21.18 -23.18 27.69
C ASP A 304 -21.48 -23.37 26.20
N PRO A 305 -22.27 -24.39 25.82
CA PRO A 305 -22.58 -24.66 24.42
C PRO A 305 -23.32 -23.53 23.72
N THR A 306 -24.01 -22.64 24.44
CA THR A 306 -24.78 -21.56 23.81
C THR A 306 -23.96 -20.28 23.78
N PHE A 307 -23.59 -19.81 22.59
CA PHE A 307 -22.92 -18.53 22.41
C PHE A 307 -23.89 -17.46 21.94
N ARG A 308 -23.92 -16.32 22.65
CA ARG A 308 -24.77 -15.16 22.30
C ARG A 308 -23.94 -13.88 22.28
N ALA A 309 -24.14 -13.08 21.25
CA ALA A 309 -23.56 -11.75 21.14
C ALA A 309 -24.56 -10.82 20.45
N ALA A 310 -24.66 -9.57 20.90
CA ALA A 310 -25.52 -8.60 20.25
C ALA A 310 -24.96 -7.19 20.42
N ASN A 311 -25.16 -6.35 19.41
CA ASN A 311 -24.91 -4.92 19.46
C ASN A 311 -25.97 -4.23 18.61
N SER A 312 -26.63 -3.21 19.15
CA SER A 312 -27.71 -2.44 18.50
C SER A 312 -27.35 -0.97 18.26
N SER A 313 -26.08 -0.61 18.45
CA SER A 313 -25.57 0.77 18.31
C SER A 313 -24.52 0.90 17.20
N LEU A 314 -24.54 -0.01 16.22
CA LEU A 314 -23.61 0.00 15.09
C LEU A 314 -23.97 1.14 14.10
N ARG A 315 -22.97 1.55 13.31
CA ARG A 315 -23.08 2.53 12.21
C ARG A 315 -22.22 2.11 11.03
N ALA A 316 -22.37 0.86 10.59
CA ALA A 316 -21.60 0.30 9.47
C ALA A 316 -22.43 0.31 8.17
N LEU A 317 -21.76 0.10 7.02
CA LEU A 317 -22.40 -0.06 5.70
C LEU A 317 -23.36 1.09 5.35
N GLN A 318 -22.89 2.33 5.54
CA GLN A 318 -23.73 3.51 5.40
C GLN A 318 -23.92 3.87 3.92
N ALA A 319 -25.16 4.16 3.54
CA ALA A 319 -25.51 4.69 2.21
C ALA A 319 -26.74 5.59 2.30
N ALA A 320 -26.95 6.48 1.33
CA ALA A 320 -28.18 7.24 1.22
C ALA A 320 -29.39 6.32 0.91
N VAL A 321 -30.58 6.71 1.36
CA VAL A 321 -31.83 6.01 1.02
C VAL A 321 -32.00 5.96 -0.51
N GLY A 322 -32.30 4.77 -1.05
CA GLY A 322 -32.40 4.52 -2.49
C GLY A 322 -31.07 4.14 -3.17
N ASN A 323 -29.93 4.35 -2.51
CA ASN A 323 -28.62 3.91 -2.97
C ASN A 323 -28.23 2.55 -2.35
N SER A 324 -27.24 1.91 -2.95
CA SER A 324 -26.65 0.66 -2.50
C SER A 324 -25.21 0.89 -2.02
N TYR A 325 -24.86 0.30 -0.88
CA TYR A 325 -23.49 0.28 -0.38
C TYR A 325 -22.72 -0.90 -1.02
N LYS A 326 -21.52 -0.65 -1.56
CA LYS A 326 -20.67 -1.70 -2.14
C LYS A 326 -19.24 -1.62 -1.62
N CYS A 327 -18.68 -2.77 -1.25
CA CYS A 327 -17.30 -2.90 -0.79
C CYS A 327 -16.73 -4.26 -1.17
N ASN A 328 -15.70 -4.28 -2.01
CA ASN A 328 -15.01 -5.50 -2.43
C ASN A 328 -13.95 -5.93 -1.41
N ALA A 329 -13.32 -4.96 -0.74
CA ALA A 329 -12.45 -5.20 0.40
C ALA A 329 -13.19 -5.91 1.55
N GLU A 330 -12.44 -6.64 2.39
CA GLU A 330 -12.98 -7.28 3.58
C GLU A 330 -13.38 -6.23 4.62
N GLN A 331 -14.64 -6.26 5.04
CA GLN A 331 -15.18 -5.39 6.06
C GLN A 331 -15.29 -6.16 7.38
N ARG A 332 -14.65 -5.64 8.44
CA ARG A 332 -14.74 -6.23 9.78
C ARG A 332 -15.59 -5.35 10.69
N VAL A 333 -16.65 -5.91 11.25
CA VAL A 333 -17.55 -5.24 12.19
C VAL A 333 -17.38 -5.88 13.56
N GLN A 334 -16.79 -5.15 14.50
CA GLN A 334 -16.72 -5.59 15.90
C GLN A 334 -18.11 -5.47 16.53
N VAL A 335 -18.65 -6.59 17.03
CA VAL A 335 -19.98 -6.61 17.67
C VAL A 335 -19.83 -6.55 19.19
N THR A 336 -18.98 -7.43 19.75
CA THR A 336 -18.59 -7.44 21.17
C THR A 336 -17.09 -7.74 21.27
N GLU A 337 -16.48 -7.70 22.46
CA GLU A 337 -15.07 -8.11 22.64
C GLU A 337 -14.81 -9.56 22.19
N ALA A 338 -15.81 -10.44 22.36
CA ALA A 338 -15.71 -11.86 22.04
C ALA A 338 -16.22 -12.22 20.64
N PHE A 339 -16.78 -11.26 19.86
CA PHE A 339 -17.35 -11.53 18.54
C PHE A 339 -17.13 -10.38 17.56
N SER A 340 -16.54 -10.72 16.41
CA SER A 340 -16.48 -9.87 15.23
C SER A 340 -17.06 -10.58 14.01
N LEU A 341 -17.72 -9.80 13.14
CA LEU A 341 -18.26 -10.28 11.89
C LEU A 341 -17.38 -9.79 10.74
N ASN A 342 -16.82 -10.74 9.99
CA ASN A 342 -16.07 -10.47 8.77
C ASN A 342 -17.01 -10.64 7.57
N MET A 343 -17.08 -9.62 6.72
CA MET A 343 -17.94 -9.57 5.54
C MET A 343 -17.08 -9.39 4.28
N PHE A 344 -17.38 -10.17 3.25
CA PHE A 344 -16.62 -10.22 2.01
C PHE A 344 -17.49 -9.88 0.80
N ARG A 345 -16.99 -9.05 -0.12
CA ARG A 345 -17.69 -8.62 -1.35
C ARG A 345 -19.12 -8.14 -1.06
N VAL A 346 -19.23 -7.17 -0.16
CA VAL A 346 -20.50 -6.64 0.29
C VAL A 346 -21.12 -5.79 -0.81
N TRP A 347 -22.39 -6.04 -1.11
CA TRP A 347 -23.25 -5.17 -1.89
C TRP A 347 -24.65 -5.21 -1.30
N VAL A 348 -25.07 -4.13 -0.62
CA VAL A 348 -26.30 -4.13 0.18
C VAL A 348 -27.10 -2.86 -0.02
N GLN A 349 -28.43 -2.99 -0.03
CA GLN A 349 -29.38 -1.90 -0.06
C GLN A 349 -30.61 -2.29 0.75
N ALA A 350 -31.05 -1.40 1.64
CA ALA A 350 -32.22 -1.60 2.50
C ALA A 350 -33.23 -0.45 2.36
N PHE A 351 -34.45 -0.69 2.83
CA PHE A 351 -35.63 0.17 2.78
C PHE A 351 -36.21 0.37 1.38
N GLN A 352 -35.59 1.21 0.56
CA GLN A 352 -36.10 1.56 -0.76
C GLN A 352 -35.33 0.77 -1.83
N VAL A 353 -35.96 -0.24 -2.42
CA VAL A 353 -35.41 -1.03 -3.53
C VAL A 353 -36.40 -1.00 -4.70
N ASP A 354 -35.98 -0.43 -5.83
CA ASP A 354 -36.83 -0.28 -7.01
C ASP A 354 -36.59 -1.44 -8.00
N GLY A 355 -37.65 -2.20 -8.30
CA GLY A 355 -37.64 -3.24 -9.34
C GLY A 355 -36.65 -4.39 -9.12
N ASP A 356 -36.48 -4.81 -7.86
CA ASP A 356 -35.63 -5.93 -7.41
C ASP A 356 -34.15 -5.83 -7.84
N LYS A 357 -33.69 -4.59 -8.08
CA LYS A 357 -32.33 -4.27 -8.49
C LYS A 357 -31.69 -3.31 -7.51
N PHE A 358 -30.37 -3.36 -7.45
CA PHE A 358 -29.59 -2.35 -6.73
C PHE A 358 -29.72 -1.00 -7.44
N GLY A 359 -29.94 0.04 -6.65
CA GLY A 359 -29.88 1.42 -7.07
C GLY A 359 -28.44 1.91 -7.24
N PRO A 360 -28.22 3.24 -7.31
CA PRO A 360 -26.89 3.82 -7.47
C PRO A 360 -25.91 3.31 -6.40
N VAL A 361 -24.65 3.13 -6.77
CA VAL A 361 -23.64 2.53 -5.89
C VAL A 361 -22.86 3.61 -5.15
N GLU A 362 -22.80 3.50 -3.83
CA GLU A 362 -21.85 4.18 -2.96
C GLU A 362 -20.76 3.20 -2.55
N GLU A 363 -19.56 3.41 -3.08
CA GLU A 363 -18.42 2.54 -2.81
C GLU A 363 -17.74 2.89 -1.48
N CYS A 364 -17.19 1.88 -0.80
CA CYS A 364 -16.44 2.10 0.42
C CYS A 364 -15.09 2.78 0.13
N GLN A 365 -14.63 3.60 1.09
CA GLN A 365 -13.35 4.31 1.01
C GLN A 365 -12.13 3.38 0.81
N LEU A 366 -12.24 2.12 1.24
CA LEU A 366 -11.18 1.13 1.05
C LEU A 366 -11.00 0.74 -0.43
N ASP A 367 -12.07 0.79 -1.23
CA ASP A 367 -12.02 0.50 -2.66
C ASP A 367 -11.56 1.73 -3.48
N GLU A 368 -11.95 2.94 -3.07
CA GLU A 368 -11.65 4.22 -3.77
C GLU A 368 -10.14 4.51 -3.83
N ASN A 369 -9.40 4.19 -2.76
CA ASN A 369 -7.96 4.41 -2.67
C ASN A 369 -7.13 3.58 -3.66
N SER A 370 -7.72 2.60 -4.35
CA SER A 370 -6.99 1.76 -5.30
C SER A 370 -6.87 2.38 -6.70
N MET A 371 -7.80 3.26 -7.12
CA MET A 371 -7.84 3.80 -8.50
C MET A 371 -7.59 5.30 -8.64
N LEU A 372 -7.68 6.08 -7.55
CA LEU A 372 -7.51 7.54 -7.59
C LEU A 372 -6.03 7.93 -7.83
N ILE A 373 -5.10 7.17 -7.26
CA ILE A 373 -3.66 7.45 -7.35
C ILE A 373 -3.15 7.30 -8.81
N PRO A 374 -3.43 6.23 -9.56
CA PRO A 374 -2.95 6.11 -10.94
C PRO A 374 -3.55 7.14 -11.93
N ILE A 375 -4.82 7.53 -11.75
CA ILE A 375 -5.52 8.46 -12.67
C ILE A 375 -4.99 9.89 -12.51
N ALA A 376 -4.77 10.34 -11.28
CA ALA A 376 -4.20 11.66 -11.02
C ALA A 376 -2.78 11.78 -11.61
N VAL A 377 -1.98 10.73 -11.48
CA VAL A 377 -0.63 10.67 -12.06
C VAL A 377 -0.69 10.68 -13.59
N GLY A 378 -1.58 9.90 -14.20
CA GLY A 378 -1.76 9.86 -15.66
C GLY A 378 -2.23 11.18 -16.26
N GLY A 379 -3.17 11.87 -15.61
CA GLY A 379 -3.69 13.16 -16.05
C GLY A 379 -2.62 14.27 -16.01
N ALA A 380 -1.81 14.30 -14.94
CA ALA A 380 -0.72 15.24 -14.82
C ALA A 380 0.34 15.04 -15.92
N LEU A 381 0.68 13.77 -16.23
CA LEU A 381 1.64 13.42 -17.27
C LEU A 381 1.16 13.83 -18.66
N ALA A 382 -0.12 13.56 -18.99
CA ALA A 382 -0.71 13.96 -20.27
C ALA A 382 -0.78 15.49 -20.45
N GLY A 383 -1.15 16.21 -19.39
CA GLY A 383 -1.19 17.68 -19.41
C GLY A 383 0.19 18.29 -19.66
N LEU A 384 1.23 17.75 -19.02
CA LEU A 384 2.60 18.22 -19.21
C LEU A 384 3.09 18.01 -20.65
N VAL A 385 2.83 16.85 -21.23
CA VAL A 385 3.18 16.55 -22.63
C VAL A 385 2.50 17.53 -23.60
N LEU A 386 1.22 17.84 -23.38
CA LEU A 386 0.48 18.79 -24.22
C LEU A 386 1.10 20.20 -24.18
N ILE A 387 1.46 20.67 -22.99
CA ILE A 387 2.08 22.00 -22.80
C ILE A 387 3.41 22.07 -23.55
N VAL A 388 4.24 21.03 -23.46
CA VAL A 388 5.53 20.97 -24.15
C VAL A 388 5.34 20.99 -25.67
N LEU A 389 4.36 20.27 -26.21
CA LEU A 389 4.06 20.28 -27.64
C LEU A 389 3.60 21.66 -28.12
N ILE A 390 2.74 22.34 -27.37
CA ILE A 390 2.28 23.70 -27.70
C ILE A 390 3.46 24.67 -27.69
N ALA A 391 4.31 24.63 -26.65
CA ALA A 391 5.49 25.48 -26.56
C ALA A 391 6.47 25.22 -27.71
N TYR A 392 6.68 23.95 -28.08
CA TYR A 392 7.52 23.58 -29.22
C TYR A 392 6.98 24.12 -30.55
N LEU A 393 5.67 24.01 -30.80
CA LEU A 393 5.05 24.54 -32.02
C LEU A 393 5.14 26.07 -32.10
N ILE A 394 4.98 26.78 -30.98
CA ILE A 394 5.15 28.24 -30.92
C ILE A 394 6.61 28.64 -31.14
N GLY A 395 7.55 27.93 -30.49
CA GLY A 395 8.99 28.17 -30.65
C GLY A 395 9.44 27.94 -32.09
N ARG A 396 9.04 26.81 -32.69
CA ARG A 396 9.32 26.49 -34.10
C ARG A 396 8.74 27.53 -35.06
N LYS A 397 7.55 28.09 -34.77
CA LYS A 397 6.95 29.16 -35.60
C LYS A 397 7.75 30.48 -35.52
N ARG A 398 8.44 30.76 -34.41
CA ARG A 398 9.26 31.97 -34.23
C ARG A 398 10.68 31.85 -34.78
N SER A 399 11.29 30.66 -34.81
CA SER A 399 12.69 30.48 -35.24
C SER A 399 12.95 30.63 -36.76
N HIS A 400 11.95 30.92 -37.59
CA HIS A 400 12.15 31.20 -39.02
C HIS A 400 12.39 32.68 -39.36
N ALA A 401 12.40 33.59 -38.37
CA ALA A 401 12.64 35.01 -38.59
C ALA A 401 13.96 35.46 -37.92
N GLY A 402 15.01 35.65 -38.71
CA GLY A 402 16.17 36.46 -38.31
C GLY A 402 17.53 35.80 -38.48
N TYR A 403 18.05 35.77 -39.70
CA TYR A 403 19.50 35.78 -39.94
C TYR A 403 19.81 37.09 -40.68
N GLN A 404 20.53 38.01 -40.03
CA GLN A 404 21.30 39.03 -40.72
C GLN A 404 22.77 38.86 -40.37
N THR A 405 23.53 38.63 -41.43
CA THR A 405 24.98 38.49 -41.54
C THR A 405 25.69 39.81 -41.27
N ILE A 406 26.80 39.76 -40.54
CA ILE A 406 27.88 40.77 -40.63
C ILE A 406 28.91 40.25 -41.64
#